data_AF-A0A6I7X4H1-F1
#
_entry.id   AF-A0A6I7X4H1-F1
#
_cell.length_a   1.000
_cell.length_b   1.000
_cell.length_c   1.000
_cell.angle_alpha   90.00
_cell.angle_beta   90.00
_cell.angle_gamma   90.00
#
_symmetry.space_group_name_H-M   'P 1'
#
loop_
_entity.id
_entity.type
_entity.pdbx_description
1 polymer ?
#
loop_
_entity_poly.entity_id
_entity_poly.type
_entity_poly.pdbx_seq_one_letter_code
_entity_poly.pdbx_strand_id
1 'polypeptide(L)'
;MLMPQQISPLLAFVFKVFLLLPLCYWGWYALAELATAVVVYWAEPLLQCLYPGLINTIEQTGYRVEVVANVTVAVQNVPSGMVAELPIPVNPLIYSYGLPLALALILASPLDFTRTTRNIIISTLVFLLIQIWGVCFESLKVLFLQTPVELLGNISIASWQPDMIALGYQLGTLILPAVTPIILWVLFNQKFIAQLTSVIVRRPE
;
A
#
# COMPACT_ATOMS: atom_id res chain seq x y z
N MET A 1 29.01 -15.41 41.72
CA MET A 1 27.61 -15.00 41.64
C MET A 1 27.47 -14.17 40.37
N LEU A 2 27.14 -14.81 39.24
CA LEU A 2 26.99 -14.14 37.95
C LEU A 2 25.72 -13.29 38.02
N MET A 3 25.86 -11.96 37.99
CA MET A 3 24.71 -11.07 37.82
C MET A 3 23.98 -11.50 36.54
N PRO A 4 22.67 -11.75 36.55
CA PRO A 4 21.93 -11.99 35.32
C PRO A 4 22.10 -10.73 34.46
N GLN A 5 22.65 -10.88 33.25
CA GLN A 5 22.71 -9.79 32.28
C GLN A 5 21.29 -9.29 32.05
N GLN A 6 20.96 -8.13 32.62
CA GLN A 6 19.70 -7.45 32.32
C GLN A 6 19.70 -7.10 30.83
N ILE A 7 18.85 -7.77 30.06
CA ILE A 7 18.65 -7.49 28.64
C ILE A 7 18.31 -6.00 28.50
N SER A 8 18.98 -5.30 27.57
CA SER A 8 18.70 -3.88 27.37
C SER A 8 17.23 -3.72 26.93
N PRO A 9 16.49 -2.72 27.46
CA PRO A 9 15.08 -2.52 27.10
C PRO A 9 14.85 -2.39 25.58
N LEU A 10 15.83 -1.81 24.88
CA LEU A 10 15.84 -1.72 23.43
C LEU A 10 15.96 -3.10 22.76
N LEU A 11 16.90 -3.95 23.20
CA LEU A 11 17.08 -5.29 22.64
C LEU A 11 15.84 -6.15 22.88
N ALA A 12 15.23 -6.05 24.06
CA ALA A 12 13.98 -6.73 24.36
C ALA A 12 12.84 -6.27 23.43
N PHE A 13 12.74 -4.98 23.14
CA PHE A 13 11.76 -4.44 22.18
C PHE A 13 12.01 -4.94 20.75
N VAL A 14 13.25 -4.83 20.26
CA VAL A 14 13.62 -5.30 18.91
C VAL A 14 13.35 -6.79 18.75
N PHE A 15 13.67 -7.59 19.77
CA PHE A 15 13.40 -9.02 19.75
C PHE A 15 11.89 -9.33 19.70
N LYS A 16 11.06 -8.58 20.44
CA LYS A 16 9.60 -8.70 20.35
C LYS A 16 9.08 -8.39 18.95
N VAL A 17 9.56 -7.29 18.33
CA VAL A 17 9.19 -6.93 16.96
C VAL A 17 9.58 -8.06 16.00
N PHE A 18 10.79 -8.60 16.13
CA PHE A 18 11.28 -9.68 15.30
C PHE A 18 10.41 -10.94 15.41
N LEU A 19 9.97 -11.31 16.61
CA LEU A 19 9.06 -12.45 16.82
C LEU A 19 7.64 -12.21 16.29
N LEU A 20 7.13 -10.98 16.42
CA LEU A 20 5.78 -10.62 15.99
C LEU A 20 5.68 -10.41 14.48
N LEU A 21 6.77 -10.05 13.82
CA LEU A 21 6.77 -9.72 12.40
C LEU A 21 6.29 -10.89 11.50
N PRO A 22 6.77 -12.14 11.65
CA PRO A 22 6.24 -13.28 10.90
C PRO A 22 4.74 -13.51 11.12
N LEU A 23 4.26 -13.35 12.36
CA LEU A 23 2.84 -13.50 12.69
C LEU A 23 1.99 -12.41 12.02
N CYS A 24 2.48 -11.18 12.01
CA CYS A 24 1.80 -10.06 11.36
C CYS A 24 1.79 -10.23 9.83
N TYR A 25 2.88 -10.74 9.24
CA TYR A 25 2.93 -11.07 7.82
C TYR A 25 1.94 -12.18 7.46
N TRP A 26 1.86 -13.22 8.28
CA TRP A 26 0.89 -14.29 8.09
C TRP A 26 -0.54 -13.76 8.14
N GLY A 27 -0.88 -12.95 9.15
CA GLY A 27 -2.22 -12.35 9.25
C GLY A 27 -2.56 -11.40 8.10
N TRP A 28 -1.60 -10.57 7.68
CA TRP A 28 -1.76 -9.69 6.51
C TRP A 28 -2.01 -10.47 5.22
N TYR A 29 -1.25 -11.54 4.97
CA TYR A 29 -1.43 -12.36 3.78
C TYR A 29 -2.72 -13.16 3.82
N ALA A 30 -3.10 -13.70 5.00
CA ALA A 30 -4.37 -14.42 5.17
C ALA A 30 -5.60 -13.53 4.93
N LEU A 31 -5.48 -12.23 5.22
CA LEU A 31 -6.55 -11.24 5.01
C LEU A 31 -6.41 -10.49 3.68
N ALA A 32 -5.46 -10.87 2.82
CA ALA A 32 -5.13 -10.16 1.59
C ALA A 32 -6.32 -10.02 0.64
N GLU A 33 -7.05 -11.11 0.41
CA GLU A 33 -8.22 -11.13 -0.48
C GLU A 33 -9.33 -10.20 0.03
N LEU A 34 -9.59 -10.21 1.34
CA LEU A 34 -10.59 -9.32 1.97
C LEU A 34 -10.16 -7.85 1.86
N ALA A 35 -8.89 -7.54 2.15
CA ALA A 35 -8.37 -6.19 2.02
C ALA A 35 -8.43 -5.71 0.57
N THR A 36 -8.05 -6.55 -0.40
CA THR A 36 -8.17 -6.27 -1.82
C THR A 36 -9.61 -6.00 -2.23
N ALA A 37 -10.60 -6.75 -1.73
CA ALA A 37 -12.00 -6.51 -2.04
C ALA A 37 -12.48 -5.13 -1.57
N VAL A 38 -12.04 -4.68 -0.39
CA VAL A 38 -12.31 -3.32 0.08
C VAL A 38 -11.63 -2.28 -0.82
N VAL A 39 -10.41 -2.54 -1.27
CA VAL A 39 -9.69 -1.64 -2.19
C VAL A 39 -10.43 -1.53 -3.52
N VAL A 40 -10.83 -2.65 -4.13
CA VAL A 40 -11.57 -2.68 -5.40
C VAL A 40 -12.86 -1.89 -5.30
N TYR A 41 -13.63 -2.09 -4.23
CA TYR A 41 -14.88 -1.38 -3.98
C TYR A 41 -14.75 0.15 -4.06
N TRP A 42 -13.60 0.70 -3.66
CA TRP A 42 -13.33 2.14 -3.71
C TRP A 42 -12.56 2.58 -4.95
N ALA A 43 -11.64 1.76 -5.45
CA ALA A 43 -10.78 2.09 -6.58
C ALA A 43 -11.53 2.07 -7.92
N GLU A 44 -12.45 1.12 -8.12
CA GLU A 44 -13.24 1.01 -9.34
C GLU A 44 -14.07 2.26 -9.64
N PRO A 45 -14.99 2.71 -8.74
CA PRO A 45 -15.78 3.90 -9.00
C PRO A 45 -14.91 5.16 -9.11
N LEU A 46 -13.78 5.22 -8.40
CA LEU A 46 -12.85 6.34 -8.50
C LEU A 46 -12.22 6.41 -9.90
N LEU A 47 -11.75 5.29 -10.44
CA LEU A 47 -11.17 5.21 -11.78
C LEU A 47 -12.22 5.47 -12.88
N GLN A 48 -13.41 4.90 -12.75
CA GLN A 48 -14.54 5.14 -13.67
C GLN A 48 -14.98 6.62 -13.65
N CYS A 49 -14.93 7.28 -12.49
CA CYS A 49 -15.24 8.71 -12.37
C CYS A 49 -14.18 9.58 -13.05
N LEU A 50 -12.89 9.25 -12.89
CA LEU A 50 -11.79 9.99 -13.50
C LEU A 50 -11.70 9.80 -15.01
N TYR A 51 -11.98 8.59 -15.50
CA TYR A 51 -11.91 8.24 -16.92
C TYR A 51 -13.16 7.45 -17.37
N PRO A 52 -14.32 8.14 -17.50
CA PRO A 52 -15.57 7.51 -17.88
C PRO A 52 -15.45 6.83 -19.26
N GLY A 53 -15.92 5.59 -19.36
CA GLY A 53 -15.91 4.82 -20.61
C GLY A 53 -14.56 4.16 -20.96
N LEU A 54 -13.43 4.65 -20.41
CA LEU A 54 -12.12 4.00 -20.53
C LEU A 54 -11.99 2.82 -19.59
N ILE A 55 -12.45 2.94 -18.35
CA ILE A 55 -12.39 1.87 -17.35
C ILE A 55 -13.73 1.16 -17.33
N ASN A 56 -13.74 -0.15 -17.63
CA ASN A 56 -14.94 -0.96 -17.62
C ASN A 56 -15.22 -1.44 -16.19
N THR A 57 -14.32 -2.25 -15.63
CA THR A 57 -14.46 -2.83 -14.28
C THR A 57 -13.09 -3.24 -13.72
N ILE A 58 -13.05 -3.67 -12.47
CA ILE A 58 -11.88 -4.30 -11.86
C ILE A 58 -12.25 -5.73 -11.46
N GLU A 59 -11.65 -6.70 -12.12
CA GLU A 59 -11.84 -8.11 -11.79
C GLU A 59 -10.85 -8.56 -10.71
N GLN A 60 -11.35 -9.20 -9.66
CA GLN A 60 -10.52 -9.71 -8.57
C GLN A 60 -10.38 -11.24 -8.66
N THR A 61 -9.14 -11.73 -8.63
CA THR A 61 -8.83 -13.16 -8.48
C THR A 61 -7.93 -13.37 -7.26
N GLY A 62 -8.52 -13.82 -6.15
CA GLY A 62 -7.84 -13.89 -4.85
C GLY A 62 -7.40 -12.50 -4.41
N TYR A 63 -6.10 -12.30 -4.15
CA TYR A 63 -5.56 -10.98 -3.79
C TYR A 63 -5.11 -10.13 -5.00
N ARG A 64 -5.09 -10.70 -6.21
CA ARG A 64 -4.69 -9.99 -7.45
C ARG A 64 -5.91 -9.37 -8.10
N VAL A 65 -5.69 -8.30 -8.86
CA VAL A 65 -6.75 -7.63 -9.59
C VAL A 65 -6.32 -7.35 -11.03
N GLU A 66 -7.28 -7.36 -11.94
CA GLU A 66 -7.13 -6.96 -13.33
C GLU A 66 -8.06 -5.79 -13.60
N VAL A 67 -7.49 -4.63 -13.91
CA VAL A 67 -8.26 -3.44 -14.26
C VAL A 67 -8.54 -3.52 -15.75
N VAL A 68 -9.81 -3.70 -16.11
CA VAL A 68 -10.23 -3.91 -17.49
C VAL A 68 -10.52 -2.56 -18.13
N ALA A 69 -9.70 -2.18 -19.10
CA ALA A 69 -9.85 -0.93 -19.83
C ALA A 69 -10.34 -1.16 -21.26
N ASN A 70 -11.24 -0.29 -21.73
CA ASN A 70 -11.76 -0.25 -23.08
C ASN A 70 -10.83 0.58 -23.98
N VAL A 71 -10.27 -0.07 -24.99
CA VAL A 71 -9.20 0.48 -25.82
C VAL A 71 -9.60 0.33 -27.30
N THR A 72 -9.32 1.33 -28.13
CA THR A 72 -9.68 1.30 -29.56
C THR A 72 -8.66 0.49 -30.36
N VAL A 73 -9.12 -0.46 -31.17
CA VAL A 73 -8.22 -1.26 -32.02
C VAL A 73 -7.92 -0.49 -33.31
N ALA A 74 -6.72 0.10 -33.40
CA ALA A 74 -6.21 0.72 -34.62
C ALA A 74 -5.47 -0.31 -35.50
N VAL A 75 -6.13 -1.39 -35.91
CA VAL A 75 -5.55 -2.37 -36.85
C VAL A 75 -6.08 -2.09 -38.25
N GLN A 76 -5.18 -2.02 -39.24
CA GLN A 76 -5.47 -1.65 -40.64
C GLN A 76 -6.54 -2.49 -41.37
N ASN A 77 -7.12 -3.52 -40.72
CA ASN A 77 -8.14 -4.42 -41.29
C ASN A 77 -9.36 -4.64 -40.36
N VAL A 78 -9.53 -3.86 -39.30
CA VAL A 78 -10.70 -3.94 -38.41
C VAL A 78 -11.62 -2.75 -38.70
N PRO A 79 -12.94 -2.96 -38.90
CA PRO A 79 -13.89 -1.85 -39.06
C PRO A 79 -13.75 -0.84 -37.93
N SER A 80 -13.65 0.45 -38.28
CA SER A 80 -13.52 1.54 -37.31
C SER A 80 -14.66 1.49 -36.29
N GLY A 81 -14.33 1.36 -35.00
CA GLY A 81 -15.30 1.35 -33.89
C GLY A 81 -15.35 0.08 -33.05
N MET A 82 -14.52 -0.94 -33.30
CA MET A 82 -14.40 -2.06 -32.36
C MET A 82 -13.57 -1.67 -31.13
N VAL A 83 -14.18 -1.83 -29.95
CA VAL A 83 -13.55 -1.66 -28.63
C VAL A 83 -13.00 -3.02 -28.20
N ALA A 84 -11.71 -3.08 -27.87
CA ALA A 84 -11.09 -4.24 -27.26
C ALA A 84 -10.85 -3.98 -25.77
N GLU A 85 -10.85 -5.04 -24.98
CA GLU A 85 -10.50 -4.98 -23.57
C GLU A 85 -8.99 -5.18 -23.38
N LEU A 86 -8.37 -4.28 -22.63
CA LEU A 86 -6.99 -4.37 -22.17
C LEU A 86 -7.00 -4.69 -20.67
N PRO A 87 -6.72 -5.93 -20.27
CA PRO A 87 -6.57 -6.28 -18.86
C PRO A 87 -5.23 -5.75 -18.33
N ILE A 88 -5.28 -5.00 -17.24
CA ILE A 88 -4.11 -4.44 -16.57
C ILE A 88 -3.90 -5.17 -15.25
N PRO A 89 -2.93 -6.10 -15.16
CA PRO A 89 -2.69 -6.85 -13.94
C PRO A 89 -2.04 -5.94 -12.89
N VAL A 90 -2.65 -5.90 -11.71
CA VAL A 90 -2.20 -5.11 -10.56
C VAL A 90 -2.11 -6.02 -9.34
N ASN A 91 -1.08 -5.83 -8.53
CA ASN A 91 -0.93 -6.54 -7.26
C ASN A 91 -1.05 -5.56 -6.07
N PRO A 92 -2.24 -5.40 -5.47
CA PRO A 92 -2.48 -4.48 -4.37
C PRO A 92 -1.55 -4.67 -3.15
N LEU A 93 -1.00 -5.87 -2.95
CA LEU A 93 -0.13 -6.16 -1.81
C LEU A 93 1.15 -5.32 -1.81
N ILE A 94 1.67 -4.93 -2.97
CA ILE A 94 2.89 -4.10 -3.05
C ILE A 94 2.70 -2.72 -2.43
N TYR A 95 1.46 -2.28 -2.21
CA TYR A 95 1.14 -1.00 -1.58
C TYR A 95 0.92 -1.12 -0.07
N SER A 96 0.99 -2.33 0.49
CA SER A 96 0.69 -2.59 1.90
C SER A 96 1.71 -3.46 2.63
N TYR A 97 2.84 -3.80 2.02
CA TYR A 97 3.86 -4.65 2.65
C TYR A 97 4.45 -4.03 3.94
N GLY A 98 4.28 -2.73 4.17
CA GLY A 98 4.64 -2.07 5.42
C GLY A 98 3.68 -2.34 6.59
N LEU A 99 2.43 -2.75 6.33
CA LEU A 99 1.43 -2.95 7.38
C LEU A 99 1.86 -4.00 8.41
N PRO A 100 2.40 -5.18 8.03
CA PRO A 100 2.97 -6.13 8.98
C PRO A 100 3.98 -5.51 9.96
N LEU A 101 4.85 -4.64 9.46
CA LEU A 101 5.84 -3.95 10.29
C LEU A 101 5.17 -2.95 11.24
N ALA A 102 4.19 -2.16 10.76
CA ALA A 102 3.43 -1.25 11.61
C ALA A 102 2.74 -2.00 12.77
N LEU A 103 2.09 -3.12 12.47
CA LEU A 103 1.40 -3.96 13.45
C LEU A 103 2.39 -4.57 14.45
N ALA A 104 3.52 -5.11 13.99
CA ALA A 104 4.55 -5.67 14.86
C ALA A 104 5.12 -4.62 15.82
N LEU A 105 5.37 -3.39 15.34
CA LEU A 105 5.84 -2.27 16.15
C LEU A 105 4.81 -1.84 17.20
N ILE A 106 3.52 -1.76 16.82
CA ILE A 106 2.42 -1.42 17.73
C ILE A 106 2.27 -2.49 18.82
N LEU A 107 2.27 -3.77 18.44
CA LEU A 107 2.11 -4.90 19.36
C LEU A 107 3.32 -5.11 20.28
N ALA A 108 4.53 -4.78 19.82
CA ALA A 108 5.74 -4.85 20.65
C ALA A 108 5.85 -3.69 21.66
N SER A 109 5.09 -2.61 21.44
CA SER A 109 5.02 -1.44 22.34
C SER A 109 4.22 -1.77 23.62
N PRO A 110 4.30 -0.95 24.69
CA PRO A 110 3.56 -1.19 25.92
C PRO A 110 2.07 -1.41 25.66
N LEU A 111 1.55 -2.56 26.09
CA LEU A 111 0.20 -3.01 25.80
C LEU A 111 -0.83 -2.24 26.63
N ASP A 112 -1.69 -1.52 25.92
CA ASP A 112 -2.92 -0.93 26.42
C ASP A 112 -4.01 -1.32 25.42
N PHE A 113 -4.98 -2.14 25.84
CA PHE A 113 -5.93 -2.78 24.93
C PHE A 113 -6.67 -1.77 24.05
N THR A 114 -7.15 -0.67 24.63
CA THR A 114 -7.91 0.36 23.92
C THR A 114 -7.03 1.10 22.93
N ARG A 115 -5.84 1.55 23.38
CA ARG A 115 -4.91 2.31 22.55
C ARG A 115 -4.33 1.45 21.43
N THR A 116 -3.92 0.22 21.74
CA THR A 116 -3.38 -0.74 20.78
C THR A 116 -4.40 -1.07 19.70
N THR A 117 -5.64 -1.41 20.08
CA THR A 117 -6.70 -1.72 19.11
C THR A 117 -6.98 -0.53 18.20
N ARG A 118 -7.11 0.68 18.77
CA ARG A 118 -7.30 1.90 17.98
C ARG A 118 -6.17 2.13 16.97
N ASN A 119 -4.90 1.96 17.40
CA ASN A 119 -3.75 2.18 16.54
C ASN A 119 -3.66 1.13 15.40
N ILE A 120 -4.06 -0.12 15.66
CA ILE A 120 -4.18 -1.18 14.65
C ILE A 120 -5.23 -0.80 13.60
N ILE A 121 -6.42 -0.36 14.04
CA ILE A 121 -7.50 0.07 13.15
C ILE A 121 -7.03 1.25 12.28
N ILE A 122 -6.46 2.30 12.88
CA ILE A 122 -5.97 3.46 12.13
C ILE A 122 -4.90 3.04 11.12
N SER A 123 -3.94 2.19 11.52
CA SER A 123 -2.90 1.72 10.59
C SER A 123 -3.49 0.97 9.42
N THR A 124 -4.45 0.07 9.68
CA THR A 124 -5.14 -0.70 8.64
C THR A 124 -5.87 0.23 7.66
N LEU A 125 -6.61 1.21 8.16
CA LEU A 125 -7.31 2.20 7.33
C LEU A 125 -6.35 3.03 6.48
N VAL A 126 -5.23 3.49 7.05
CA VAL A 126 -4.21 4.23 6.30
C VAL A 126 -3.62 3.37 5.17
N PHE A 127 -3.33 2.10 5.44
CA PHE A 127 -2.80 1.20 4.41
C PHE A 127 -3.83 0.84 3.34
N LEU A 128 -5.12 0.75 3.67
CA LEU A 128 -6.18 0.63 2.66
C LEU A 128 -6.20 1.84 1.72
N LEU A 129 -6.05 3.06 2.24
CA LEU A 129 -5.96 4.27 1.42
C LEU A 129 -4.72 4.27 0.52
N ILE A 130 -3.57 3.81 1.03
CA ILE A 130 -2.35 3.66 0.23
C ILE A 130 -2.53 2.61 -0.87
N GLN A 131 -3.23 1.51 -0.60
CA GLN A 131 -3.56 0.50 -1.62
C GLN A 131 -4.48 1.06 -2.71
N ILE A 132 -5.53 1.80 -2.33
CA ILE A 132 -6.43 2.45 -3.30
C ILE A 132 -5.64 3.40 -4.19
N TRP A 133 -4.81 4.27 -3.59
CA TRP A 133 -3.90 5.15 -4.33
C TRP A 133 -3.01 4.36 -5.30
N GLY A 134 -2.39 3.29 -4.81
CA GLY A 134 -1.48 2.46 -5.59
C GLY A 134 -2.15 1.81 -6.80
N VAL A 135 -3.29 1.15 -6.60
CA VAL A 135 -4.07 0.53 -7.68
C VAL A 135 -4.44 1.56 -8.74
N CYS A 136 -4.91 2.74 -8.34
CA CYS A 136 -5.24 3.80 -9.28
C CYS A 136 -4.01 4.24 -10.09
N PHE A 137 -2.92 4.64 -9.43
CA PHE A 137 -1.73 5.15 -10.14
C PHE A 137 -1.01 4.09 -10.97
N GLU A 138 -1.04 2.81 -10.56
CA GLU A 138 -0.52 1.74 -11.40
C GLU A 138 -1.32 1.56 -12.67
N SER A 139 -2.66 1.58 -12.56
CA SER A 139 -3.55 1.53 -13.72
C SER A 139 -3.29 2.69 -14.67
N LEU A 140 -3.20 3.91 -14.14
CA LEU A 140 -2.90 5.11 -14.93
C LEU A 140 -1.51 5.06 -15.58
N LYS A 141 -0.50 4.53 -14.88
CA LYS A 141 0.85 4.34 -15.43
C LYS A 141 0.79 3.41 -16.64
N VAL A 142 0.12 2.27 -16.53
CA VAL A 142 0.02 1.31 -17.65
C VAL A 142 -0.74 1.94 -18.82
N LEU A 143 -1.88 2.58 -18.54
CA LEU A 143 -2.71 3.23 -19.56
C LEU A 143 -1.97 4.35 -20.29
N PHE A 144 -1.42 5.31 -19.56
CA PHE A 144 -0.95 6.56 -20.17
C PHE A 144 0.54 6.61 -20.46
N LEU A 145 1.36 5.75 -19.85
CA LEU A 145 2.80 5.75 -20.05
C LEU A 145 3.32 4.52 -20.80
N GLN A 146 2.56 3.42 -20.82
CA GLN A 146 3.01 2.15 -21.40
C GLN A 146 2.16 1.68 -22.58
N THR A 147 0.91 2.15 -22.68
CA THR A 147 0.03 1.82 -23.80
C THR A 147 0.26 2.80 -24.96
N PRO A 148 0.38 2.32 -26.21
CA PRO A 148 0.47 3.19 -27.39
C PRO A 148 -0.71 4.19 -27.47
N VAL A 149 -0.42 5.46 -27.77
CA VAL A 149 -1.43 6.54 -27.78
C VAL A 149 -2.55 6.28 -28.78
N GLU A 150 -2.26 5.59 -29.89
CA GLU A 150 -3.24 5.21 -30.93
C GLU A 150 -4.39 4.34 -30.38
N LEU A 151 -4.13 3.62 -29.29
CA LEU A 151 -5.07 2.71 -28.67
C LEU A 151 -5.99 3.42 -27.66
N LEU A 152 -5.59 4.58 -27.14
CA LEU A 152 -6.37 5.36 -26.15
C LEU A 152 -7.45 6.23 -26.81
N GLY A 153 -7.68 6.07 -28.11
CA GLY A 153 -8.67 6.80 -28.89
C GLY A 153 -8.44 8.32 -28.83
N ASN A 154 -9.46 9.05 -28.42
CA ASN A 154 -9.43 10.52 -28.34
C ASN A 154 -9.06 11.06 -26.94
N ILE A 155 -8.60 10.20 -26.02
CA ILE A 155 -8.24 10.64 -24.67
C ILE A 155 -6.86 11.30 -24.71
N SER A 156 -6.85 12.63 -24.77
CA SER A 156 -5.64 13.42 -24.60
C SER A 156 -5.45 13.81 -23.14
N ILE A 157 -4.27 13.58 -22.59
CA ILE A 157 -3.85 14.12 -21.30
C ILE A 157 -2.94 15.35 -21.50
N ALA A 158 -2.99 16.30 -20.58
CA ALA A 158 -2.12 17.47 -20.56
C ALA A 158 -0.66 17.05 -20.35
N SER A 159 0.28 17.87 -20.85
CA SER A 159 1.71 17.56 -20.87
C SER A 159 2.35 17.31 -19.49
N TRP A 160 1.77 17.82 -18.41
CA TRP A 160 2.25 17.62 -17.04
C TRP A 160 1.71 16.35 -16.37
N GLN A 161 0.62 15.76 -16.89
CA GLN A 161 -0.03 14.59 -16.28
C GLN A 161 0.85 13.33 -16.30
N PRO A 162 1.63 13.03 -17.37
CA PRO A 162 2.55 11.89 -17.37
C PRO A 162 3.52 11.88 -16.18
N ASP A 163 4.12 13.03 -15.88
CA ASP A 163 5.06 13.17 -14.76
C ASP A 163 4.36 12.96 -13.42
N MET A 164 3.15 13.50 -13.25
CA MET A 164 2.36 13.29 -12.03
C MET A 164 1.93 11.84 -11.85
N ILE A 165 1.57 11.14 -12.93
CA ILE A 165 1.24 9.72 -12.89
C ILE A 165 2.46 8.90 -12.48
N ALA A 166 3.62 9.17 -13.10
CA ALA A 166 4.87 8.49 -12.77
C ALA A 166 5.27 8.71 -11.31
N LEU A 167 5.22 9.96 -10.83
CA LEU A 167 5.52 10.32 -9.45
C LEU A 167 4.54 9.70 -8.46
N GLY A 168 3.23 9.73 -8.76
CA GLY A 168 2.21 9.12 -7.91
C GLY A 168 2.39 7.61 -7.76
N TYR A 169 2.76 6.92 -8.85
CA TYR A 169 3.10 5.49 -8.82
C TYR A 169 4.39 5.23 -8.02
N GLN A 170 5.46 6.00 -8.23
CA GLN A 170 6.71 5.84 -7.49
C GLN A 170 6.52 6.10 -5.99
N LEU A 171 5.78 7.15 -5.65
CA LEU A 171 5.44 7.50 -4.26
C LEU A 171 4.66 6.36 -3.60
N GLY A 172 3.63 5.85 -4.29
CA GLY A 172 2.80 4.75 -3.80
C GLY A 172 3.56 3.44 -3.63
N THR A 173 4.51 3.13 -4.51
CA THR A 173 5.22 1.84 -4.50
C THR A 173 6.43 1.84 -3.56
N LEU A 174 7.21 2.92 -3.56
CA LEU A 174 8.52 2.96 -2.90
C LEU A 174 8.52 3.68 -1.55
N ILE A 175 7.73 4.75 -1.42
CA ILE A 175 7.85 5.66 -0.28
C ILE A 175 6.76 5.38 0.74
N LEU A 176 5.48 5.44 0.34
CA LEU A 176 4.37 5.30 1.28
C LEU A 176 4.42 3.98 2.05
N PRO A 177 4.59 2.79 1.44
CA PRO A 177 4.53 1.55 2.19
C PRO A 177 5.78 1.36 3.07
N ALA A 178 6.93 1.88 2.66
CA ALA A 178 8.19 1.75 3.40
C ALA A 178 8.25 2.67 4.63
N VAL A 179 7.81 3.92 4.50
CA VAL A 179 8.00 4.96 5.52
C VAL A 179 6.81 5.07 6.48
N THR A 180 5.58 4.85 5.99
CA THR A 180 4.35 4.87 6.82
C THR A 180 4.42 4.05 8.10
N PRO A 181 4.93 2.80 8.14
CA PRO A 181 4.91 2.01 9.37
C PRO A 181 5.71 2.66 10.50
N ILE A 182 6.85 3.28 10.16
CA ILE A 182 7.68 3.99 11.12
C ILE A 182 7.01 5.27 11.59
N ILE A 183 6.46 6.08 10.65
CA ILE A 183 5.75 7.32 10.98
C ILE A 183 4.60 7.04 11.94
N LEU A 184 3.71 6.10 11.59
CA LEU A 184 2.55 5.75 12.42
C LEU A 184 2.99 5.29 13.81
N TRP A 185 3.99 4.42 13.89
CA TRP A 185 4.49 3.95 15.16
C TRP A 185 5.07 5.08 16.03
N VAL A 186 5.87 5.98 15.44
CA VAL A 186 6.45 7.14 16.12
C VAL A 186 5.36 8.06 16.65
N LEU A 187 4.36 8.40 15.82
CA LEU A 187 3.23 9.25 16.21
C LEU A 187 2.43 8.62 17.35
N PHE A 188 2.22 7.30 17.32
CA PHE A 188 1.46 6.62 18.34
C PHE A 188 2.24 6.42 19.65
N ASN A 189 3.57 6.35 19.64
CA ASN A 189 4.40 5.89 20.76
C ASN A 189 5.46 6.89 21.24
N GLN A 190 5.30 8.18 20.98
CA GLN A 190 6.26 9.24 21.34
C GLN A 190 6.82 9.13 22.78
N LYS A 191 5.96 8.91 23.78
CA LYS A 191 6.37 8.76 25.19
C LYS A 191 7.27 7.54 25.42
N PHE A 192 6.92 6.41 24.82
CA PHE A 192 7.69 5.17 24.92
C PHE A 192 9.05 5.32 24.23
N ILE A 193 9.09 5.97 23.07
CA ILE A 193 10.33 6.26 22.35
C ILE A 193 11.24 7.17 23.18
N ALA A 194 10.70 8.21 23.80
CA ALA A 194 11.47 9.08 24.70
C ALA A 194 12.06 8.33 25.90
N GLN A 195 11.35 7.31 26.42
CA GLN A 195 11.88 6.44 27.46
C GLN A 195 13.03 5.57 26.95
N LEU A 196 12.91 4.98 25.76
CA LEU A 196 13.98 4.19 25.16
C LEU A 196 15.25 5.04 24.90
N THR A 197 15.10 6.26 24.39
CA THR A 197 16.25 7.14 24.10
C THR A 197 16.91 7.68 25.37
N SER A 198 16.13 8.03 26.39
CA SER A 198 16.69 8.48 27.68
C SER A 198 17.49 7.41 28.41
N VAL A 199 17.16 6.12 28.24
CA VAL A 199 17.95 4.99 28.74
C VAL A 199 19.29 4.86 28.00
N ILE A 200 19.32 5.13 26.69
CA ILE A 200 20.56 5.10 25.90
C ILE A 200 21.51 6.21 26.32
N VAL A 201 21.02 7.43 26.48
CA VAL A 201 21.83 8.61 26.85
C VAL A 201 22.42 8.49 28.28
N ARG A 202 21.77 7.75 29.18
CA ARG A 202 22.21 7.59 30.58
C ARG A 202 23.22 6.46 30.80
N ARG A 203 23.69 5.76 29.78
CA ARG A 203 24.73 4.72 29.91
C ARG A 203 26.11 5.37 29.64
N PRO A 204 26.86 5.86 30.65
CA PRO A 204 28.27 6.15 30.46
C PRO A 204 29.02 4.82 30.23
N GLU A 205 30.05 4.88 29.41
CA GLU A 205 30.97 3.78 29.10
C GLU A 205 31.69 3.25 30.35
#